data_AF-A0A1X1IZX6-F1
#
_entry.id   AF-A0A1X1IZX6-F1
#
_cell.length_a   1.000
_cell.length_b   1.000
_cell.length_c   1.000
_cell.angle_alpha   90.00
_cell.angle_beta   90.00
_cell.angle_gamma   90.00
#
_symmetry.space_group_name_H-M   'P 1'
#
loop_
_entity.id
_entity.type
_entity.pdbx_description
1 polymer ?
#
loop_
_entity_poly.entity_id
_entity_poly.type
_entity_poly.pdbx_seq_one_letter_code
_entity_poly.pdbx_strand_id
1 'polypeptide(L)'
;MAGSLHNAKKAKNDEFYTRYKDIAEEMGHYREHFRDKVIYCNCDDPTQSNFWRYFHNNFASLGIKKLIATHFQEDSEPSYALIYEGGDDFNMEAGNIVTIYGDDEYTAGDFRSEDSIKYLKEADVVITNPPFSLFKEYISQLINYNKSFIVVGNKNAVTYKEVFPLIKNNQIWIGARNMNSDFWLYVPDGADYEKLDEDGREVKHIMACWYTNLDLKKRHDGLWHVGDKFDLTKAHKYYEGFEDKYPKYENYNAIEVTFVKDIPIDYDGIMGVPITFMDKFNPKEFEILWTTDRGGDGMLEDYKLPHSRYDAPVISGEGKYKRILIRNLNPISRAEDRGY
;
A
#
# COMPACT_ATOMS: atom_id res chain seq x y z
N MET A 1 -38.69 1.50 3.06
CA MET A 1 -37.87 2.29 4.01
C MET A 1 -37.16 1.37 4.99
N ALA A 2 -36.04 0.77 4.60
CA ALA A 2 -35.18 -0.03 5.48
C ALA A 2 -33.73 -0.08 4.92
N GLY A 3 -33.22 1.07 4.47
CA GLY A 3 -31.89 1.19 3.83
C GLY A 3 -30.93 2.19 4.48
N SER A 4 -31.33 2.93 5.52
CA SER A 4 -30.57 4.10 5.98
C SER A 4 -29.74 3.89 7.24
N LEU A 5 -29.99 2.84 8.03
CA LEU A 5 -29.30 2.64 9.32
C LEU A 5 -28.03 1.79 9.21
N HIS A 6 -27.88 1.00 8.15
CA HIS A 6 -26.71 0.14 7.96
C HIS A 6 -25.53 0.88 7.30
N ASN A 7 -25.79 1.97 6.58
CA ASN A 7 -24.76 2.83 5.99
C ASN A 7 -24.16 3.81 7.00
N ALA A 8 -24.99 4.41 7.87
CA ALA A 8 -24.52 5.35 8.90
C ALA A 8 -23.59 4.70 9.95
N LYS A 9 -23.76 3.40 10.24
CA LYS A 9 -22.84 2.64 11.11
C LYS A 9 -21.53 2.23 10.43
N LYS A 10 -21.48 2.30 9.09
CA LYS A 10 -20.29 1.98 8.30
C LYS A 10 -19.38 3.21 8.14
N ALA A 11 -19.96 4.38 7.90
CA ALA A 11 -19.20 5.64 7.78
C ALA A 11 -18.41 5.98 9.05
N LYS A 12 -19.04 5.86 10.22
CA LYS A 12 -18.39 6.16 11.52
C LYS A 12 -17.20 5.25 11.88
N ASN A 13 -17.04 4.12 11.20
CA ASN A 13 -15.92 3.20 11.40
C ASN A 13 -14.77 3.41 10.42
N ASP A 14 -14.90 4.31 9.43
CA ASP A 14 -13.83 4.59 8.46
C ASP A 14 -13.05 5.88 8.79
N GLU A 15 -13.45 6.64 9.83
CA GLU A 15 -12.77 7.85 10.33
C GLU A 15 -11.48 7.53 11.14
N PHE A 16 -10.54 6.81 10.54
CA PHE A 16 -9.25 6.54 11.16
C PHE A 16 -8.18 7.53 10.66
N TYR A 17 -7.60 8.30 11.58
CA TYR A 17 -6.61 9.31 11.21
C TYR A 17 -5.18 8.77 11.33
N THR A 18 -4.38 8.97 10.29
CA THR A 18 -2.96 8.56 10.28
C THR A 18 -2.15 9.43 11.23
N ARG A 19 -1.29 8.81 12.05
CA ARG A 19 -0.49 9.55 13.04
C ARG A 19 0.63 10.31 12.35
N TYR A 20 0.95 11.50 12.87
CA TYR A 20 2.01 12.34 12.32
C TYR A 20 3.37 11.65 12.26
N LYS A 21 3.72 10.86 13.27
CA LYS A 21 4.99 10.13 13.27
C LYS A 21 5.08 9.08 12.17
N ASP A 22 4.00 8.36 11.87
CA ASP A 22 4.00 7.35 10.80
C ASP A 22 4.09 8.02 9.43
N ILE A 23 3.49 9.21 9.27
CA ILE A 23 3.65 10.05 8.06
C ILE A 23 5.11 10.52 7.96
N ALA A 24 5.66 11.11 9.01
CA ALA A 24 7.01 11.66 9.01
C ALA A 24 8.08 10.59 8.72
N GLU A 25 7.94 9.41 9.32
CA GLU A 25 8.79 8.25 9.07
C GLU A 25 8.74 7.83 7.60
N GLU A 26 7.54 7.69 7.02
CA GLU A 26 7.39 7.27 5.62
C GLU A 26 7.88 8.36 4.63
N MET A 27 7.40 9.60 4.79
CA MET A 27 7.71 10.72 3.87
C MET A 27 9.21 11.05 3.83
N GLY A 28 9.95 10.77 4.90
CA GLY A 28 11.40 10.94 4.96
C GLY A 28 12.16 10.18 3.86
N HIS A 29 11.56 9.12 3.31
CA HIS A 29 12.16 8.32 2.23
C HIS A 29 11.97 8.91 0.83
N TYR A 30 11.09 9.90 0.67
CA TYR A 30 10.69 10.43 -0.65
C TYR A 30 11.00 11.92 -0.84
N ARG A 31 11.81 12.52 0.05
CA ARG A 31 12.06 13.98 0.07
C ARG A 31 12.40 14.58 -1.30
N GLU A 32 13.23 13.90 -2.09
CA GLU A 32 13.64 14.37 -3.42
C GLU A 32 12.50 14.34 -4.45
N HIS A 33 11.46 13.54 -4.22
CA HIS A 33 10.27 13.48 -5.09
C HIS A 33 9.31 14.65 -4.88
N PHE A 34 9.47 15.45 -3.83
CA PHE A 34 8.53 16.54 -3.48
C PHE A 34 8.98 17.91 -3.99
N ARG A 35 10.23 18.05 -4.41
CA ARG A 35 10.78 19.33 -4.87
C ARG A 35 10.07 19.82 -6.14
N ASP A 36 9.66 21.08 -6.10
CA ASP A 36 8.94 21.79 -7.15
C ASP A 36 7.61 21.11 -7.55
N LYS A 37 7.03 20.30 -6.65
CA LYS A 37 5.79 19.57 -6.90
C LYS A 37 4.56 20.21 -6.28
N VAL A 38 3.43 20.01 -6.93
CA VAL A 38 2.10 20.21 -6.35
C VAL A 38 1.69 18.92 -5.62
N ILE A 39 1.57 19.00 -4.30
CA ILE A 39 1.12 17.89 -3.46
C ILE A 39 -0.37 18.05 -3.18
N TYR A 40 -1.11 16.97 -3.36
CA TYR A 40 -2.54 16.91 -3.04
C TYR A 40 -2.83 15.87 -1.97
N CYS A 41 -3.42 16.33 -0.87
CA CYS A 41 -3.91 15.53 0.24
C CYS A 41 -5.44 15.60 0.24
N ASN A 42 -6.12 14.74 -0.52
CA ASN A 42 -7.56 14.59 -0.39
C ASN A 42 -7.85 13.88 0.95
N CYS A 43 -8.25 14.65 1.95
CA CYS A 43 -8.41 14.19 3.32
C CYS A 43 -9.87 14.31 3.75
N ASP A 44 -10.22 13.65 4.86
CA ASP A 44 -11.54 13.85 5.47
C ASP A 44 -11.66 15.30 5.99
N ASP A 45 -10.67 15.76 6.77
CA ASP A 45 -10.58 17.15 7.22
C ASP A 45 -9.13 17.71 7.15
N PRO A 46 -8.85 18.70 6.28
CA PRO A 46 -7.55 19.37 6.18
C PRO A 46 -7.06 19.99 7.49
N THR A 47 -7.95 20.55 8.31
CA THR A 47 -7.56 21.26 9.55
C THR A 47 -7.07 20.32 10.65
N GLN A 48 -7.51 19.06 10.61
CA GLN A 48 -7.12 18.00 11.54
C GLN A 48 -6.14 17.00 10.92
N SER A 49 -5.95 17.06 9.60
CA SER A 49 -5.11 16.12 8.87
C SER A 49 -3.63 16.26 9.25
N ASN A 50 -3.06 15.18 9.76
CA ASN A 50 -1.61 15.12 9.98
C ASN A 50 -0.82 15.13 8.67
N PHE A 51 -1.43 14.80 7.52
CA PHE A 51 -0.78 14.97 6.21
C PHE A 51 -0.61 16.45 5.88
N TRP A 52 -1.68 17.24 5.99
CA TRP A 52 -1.62 18.69 5.83
C TRP A 52 -0.57 19.28 6.77
N ARG A 53 -0.67 18.94 8.07
CA ARG A 53 0.27 19.43 9.09
C ARG A 53 1.72 19.10 8.76
N TYR A 54 2.01 17.88 8.31
CA TYR A 54 3.37 17.48 7.94
C TYR A 54 3.89 18.32 6.77
N PHE A 55 3.14 18.39 5.67
CA PHE A 55 3.60 19.10 4.47
C PHE A 55 3.66 20.61 4.66
N HIS A 56 2.72 21.21 5.40
CA HIS A 56 2.75 22.63 5.73
C HIS A 56 4.00 22.97 6.57
N ASN A 57 4.24 22.24 7.66
CA ASN A 57 5.39 22.49 8.55
C ASN A 57 6.75 22.25 7.87
N ASN A 58 6.77 21.47 6.78
CA ASN A 58 7.99 21.13 6.05
C ASN A 58 8.03 21.77 4.66
N PHE A 59 7.12 22.69 4.33
CA PHE A 59 6.88 23.19 2.97
C PHE A 59 8.16 23.71 2.31
N ALA A 60 8.80 24.71 2.93
CA ALA A 60 10.06 25.26 2.41
C ALA A 60 11.20 24.23 2.44
N SER A 61 11.28 23.39 3.48
CA SER A 61 12.36 22.41 3.64
C SER A 61 12.32 21.27 2.62
N LEU A 62 11.13 20.95 2.10
CA LEU A 62 10.89 19.97 1.06
C LEU A 62 10.91 20.61 -0.34
N GLY A 63 10.92 21.94 -0.43
CA GLY A 63 10.87 22.67 -1.68
C GLY A 63 9.56 22.45 -2.43
N ILE A 64 8.44 22.30 -1.72
CA ILE A 64 7.12 22.08 -2.33
C ILE A 64 6.68 23.34 -3.06
N LYS A 65 6.07 23.18 -4.23
CA LYS A 65 5.57 24.31 -5.01
C LYS A 65 4.20 24.78 -4.53
N LYS A 66 3.32 23.83 -4.22
CA LYS A 66 1.94 24.06 -3.79
C LYS A 66 1.43 22.86 -3.03
N LEU A 67 0.70 23.11 -1.94
CA LEU A 67 0.03 22.11 -1.13
C LEU A 67 -1.48 22.35 -1.22
N ILE A 68 -2.22 21.31 -1.54
CA ILE A 68 -3.67 21.34 -1.69
C ILE A 68 -4.23 20.26 -0.77
N ALA A 69 -5.29 20.60 -0.03
CA ALA A 69 -6.11 19.61 0.64
C ALA A 69 -7.60 19.95 0.46
N THR A 70 -8.43 18.94 0.31
CA THR A 70 -9.89 19.08 0.25
C THR A 70 -10.50 18.48 1.50
N HIS A 71 -11.60 19.07 1.98
CA HIS A 71 -12.44 18.55 3.05
C HIS A 71 -13.62 17.77 2.46
N PHE A 72 -13.87 16.56 2.95
CA PHE A 72 -15.02 15.76 2.56
C PHE A 72 -16.27 16.16 3.34
N GLN A 73 -17.39 16.34 2.65
CA GLN A 73 -18.69 16.63 3.26
C GLN A 73 -19.70 15.56 2.87
N GLU A 74 -20.34 14.94 3.87
CA GLU A 74 -21.32 13.85 3.65
C GLU A 74 -22.67 14.35 3.09
N ASP A 75 -23.01 15.60 3.37
CA ASP A 75 -24.26 16.23 2.92
C ASP A 75 -24.08 16.93 1.56
N SER A 76 -25.18 17.30 0.92
CA SER A 76 -25.18 18.09 -0.34
C SER A 76 -24.76 19.56 -0.15
N GLU A 77 -24.14 19.89 0.98
CA GLU A 77 -23.65 21.23 1.28
C GLU A 77 -22.27 21.46 0.63
N PRO A 78 -21.95 22.72 0.29
CA PRO A 78 -20.59 23.08 -0.12
C PRO A 78 -19.57 22.73 0.97
N SER A 79 -18.35 22.42 0.53
CA SER A 79 -17.20 22.18 1.39
C SER A 79 -16.09 23.18 1.04
N TYR A 80 -14.85 22.88 1.40
CA TYR A 80 -13.71 23.72 1.06
C TYR A 80 -12.45 22.94 0.67
N ALA A 81 -11.62 23.61 -0.12
CA ALA A 81 -10.22 23.27 -0.34
C ALA A 81 -9.34 24.31 0.36
N LEU A 82 -8.27 23.83 0.99
CA LEU A 82 -7.22 24.66 1.57
C LEU A 82 -5.98 24.59 0.67
N ILE A 83 -5.53 25.76 0.22
CA ILE A 83 -4.45 25.89 -0.76
C ILE A 83 -3.33 26.73 -0.17
N TYR A 84 -2.12 26.17 -0.15
CA TYR A 84 -0.94 26.83 0.38
C TYR A 84 0.20 26.84 -0.65
N GLU A 85 0.72 28.03 -0.94
CA GLU A 85 1.78 28.26 -1.94
C GLU A 85 3.08 28.80 -1.30
N GLY A 86 3.21 28.65 0.02
CA GLY A 86 4.34 29.14 0.80
C GLY A 86 4.12 30.55 1.36
N GLY A 87 4.99 30.94 2.30
CA GLY A 87 4.98 32.27 2.91
C GLY A 87 5.29 32.16 4.40
N ASP A 88 4.26 31.90 5.20
CA ASP A 88 4.39 31.70 6.64
C ASP A 88 4.20 30.22 7.01
N ASP A 89 5.28 29.45 6.93
CA ASP A 89 5.27 28.00 7.24
C ASP A 89 4.91 27.74 8.73
N PHE A 90 4.98 28.75 9.59
CA PHE A 90 4.69 28.64 11.04
C PHE A 90 3.24 28.89 11.39
N ASN A 91 2.43 29.38 10.45
CA ASN A 91 1.01 29.60 10.65
C ASN A 91 0.20 28.54 9.90
N MET A 92 -0.31 27.53 10.59
CA MET A 92 -1.10 26.45 9.96
C MET A 92 -2.44 26.91 9.36
N GLU A 93 -2.89 28.11 9.72
CA GLU A 93 -4.06 28.76 9.11
C GLU A 93 -3.70 29.56 7.85
N ALA A 94 -2.41 29.69 7.54
CA ALA A 94 -1.96 30.31 6.30
C ALA A 94 -2.39 29.44 5.12
N GLY A 95 -3.12 30.03 4.21
CA GLY A 95 -3.65 29.36 3.03
C GLY A 95 -4.92 30.03 2.53
N ASN A 96 -5.20 29.84 1.25
CA ASN A 96 -6.44 30.29 0.64
C ASN A 96 -7.49 29.20 0.81
N ILE A 97 -8.61 29.56 1.43
CA ILE A 97 -9.80 28.71 1.49
C ILE A 97 -10.63 28.98 0.25
N VAL A 98 -10.89 27.94 -0.54
CA VAL A 98 -11.73 27.99 -1.73
C VAL A 98 -12.93 27.09 -1.51
N THR A 99 -14.14 27.62 -1.66
CA THR A 99 -15.35 26.79 -1.61
C THR A 99 -15.34 25.78 -2.76
N ILE A 100 -15.62 24.53 -2.44
CA ILE A 100 -15.79 23.45 -3.40
C ILE A 100 -17.21 22.90 -3.30
N TYR A 101 -17.69 22.33 -4.40
CA TYR A 101 -19.04 21.82 -4.51
C TYR A 101 -19.01 20.34 -4.88
N GLY A 102 -20.09 19.64 -4.52
CA GLY A 102 -20.41 18.36 -5.14
C GLY A 102 -20.95 18.56 -6.56
N ASP A 103 -21.28 17.46 -7.18
CA ASP A 103 -21.97 17.39 -8.47
C ASP A 103 -23.24 16.52 -8.35
N ASP A 104 -23.83 16.14 -9.49
CA ASP A 104 -25.06 15.35 -9.52
C ASP A 104 -24.89 13.93 -8.94
N GLU A 105 -23.65 13.42 -8.88
CA GLU A 105 -23.33 12.05 -8.43
C GLU A 105 -22.62 12.01 -7.07
N TYR A 106 -21.76 12.98 -6.78
CA TYR A 106 -20.87 12.97 -5.61
C TYR A 106 -20.97 14.24 -4.78
N THR A 107 -20.88 14.11 -3.47
CA THR A 107 -20.87 15.25 -2.55
C THR A 107 -19.53 15.99 -2.58
N ALA A 108 -19.51 17.20 -2.00
CA ALA A 108 -18.34 18.06 -2.01
C ALA A 108 -17.15 17.38 -1.31
N GLY A 109 -15.99 17.35 -1.99
CA GLY A 109 -14.77 16.76 -1.45
C GLY A 109 -14.65 15.24 -1.60
N ASP A 110 -15.68 14.54 -2.12
CA ASP A 110 -15.49 13.16 -2.57
C ASP A 110 -14.40 13.15 -3.65
N PHE A 111 -13.48 12.19 -3.63
CA PHE A 111 -12.36 12.13 -4.57
C PHE A 111 -12.80 11.99 -6.04
N ARG A 112 -14.07 11.64 -6.28
CA ARG A 112 -14.69 11.51 -7.61
C ARG A 112 -15.39 12.77 -8.07
N SER A 113 -15.72 13.68 -7.15
CA SER A 113 -16.42 14.93 -7.48
C SER A 113 -15.61 15.81 -8.44
N GLU A 114 -16.30 16.60 -9.27
CA GLU A 114 -15.67 17.45 -10.29
C GLU A 114 -14.56 18.36 -9.72
N ASP A 115 -14.78 18.99 -8.57
CA ASP A 115 -13.79 19.88 -7.95
C ASP A 115 -12.57 19.10 -7.43
N SER A 116 -12.76 17.95 -6.79
CA SER A 116 -11.65 17.06 -6.41
C SER A 116 -10.85 16.59 -7.63
N ILE A 117 -11.51 16.30 -8.75
CA ILE A 117 -10.86 15.92 -10.00
C ILE A 117 -10.07 17.08 -10.62
N LYS A 118 -10.54 18.33 -10.48
CA LYS A 118 -9.77 19.51 -10.92
C LYS A 118 -8.44 19.61 -10.16
N TYR A 119 -8.46 19.47 -8.84
CA TYR A 119 -7.24 19.46 -8.03
C TYR A 119 -6.37 18.24 -8.28
N LEU A 120 -6.97 17.05 -8.49
CA LEU A 120 -6.23 15.86 -8.88
C LEU A 120 -5.46 16.10 -10.19
N LYS A 121 -6.09 16.70 -11.20
CA LYS A 121 -5.46 17.02 -12.48
C LYS A 121 -4.28 17.99 -12.31
N GLU A 122 -4.41 18.98 -11.43
CA GLU A 122 -3.34 19.94 -11.09
C GLU A 122 -2.18 19.28 -10.33
N ALA A 123 -2.47 18.33 -9.45
CA ALA A 123 -1.48 17.70 -8.58
C ALA A 123 -0.43 16.87 -9.34
N ASP A 124 0.82 16.91 -8.88
CA ASP A 124 1.87 16.01 -9.33
C ASP A 124 1.87 14.72 -8.51
N VAL A 125 1.68 14.84 -7.20
CA VAL A 125 1.75 13.72 -6.25
C VAL A 125 0.55 13.76 -5.31
N VAL A 126 -0.13 12.62 -5.16
CA VAL A 126 -1.26 12.45 -4.23
C VAL A 126 -0.80 11.68 -2.99
N ILE A 127 -1.03 12.24 -1.80
CA ILE A 127 -0.52 11.66 -0.55
C ILE A 127 -1.61 11.71 0.52
N THR A 128 -2.18 10.55 0.87
CA THR A 128 -3.32 10.49 1.79
C THR A 128 -3.57 9.10 2.40
N ASN A 129 -4.54 9.01 3.30
CA ASN A 129 -5.18 7.78 3.76
C ASN A 129 -6.61 7.72 3.16
N PRO A 130 -6.80 7.08 1.99
CA PRO A 130 -8.11 7.02 1.35
C PRO A 130 -9.06 6.05 2.09
N PRO A 131 -10.39 6.16 1.86
CA PRO A 131 -11.35 5.19 2.42
C PRO A 131 -11.03 3.76 1.98
N PHE A 132 -10.84 2.85 2.94
CA PHE A 132 -10.41 1.47 2.64
C PHE A 132 -11.43 0.70 1.80
N SER A 133 -12.72 1.03 1.95
CA SER A 133 -13.83 0.47 1.18
C SER A 133 -13.76 0.85 -0.32
N LEU A 134 -13.16 2.00 -0.65
CA LEU A 134 -13.05 2.54 -2.01
C LEU A 134 -11.62 2.43 -2.58
N PHE A 135 -10.70 1.77 -1.87
CA PHE A 135 -9.27 1.70 -2.24
C PHE A 135 -9.02 1.24 -3.68
N LYS A 136 -9.77 0.24 -4.18
CA LYS A 136 -9.63 -0.26 -5.55
C LYS A 136 -9.95 0.79 -6.61
N GLU A 137 -11.05 1.49 -6.41
CA GLU A 137 -11.53 2.55 -7.30
C GLU A 137 -10.58 3.75 -7.23
N TYR A 138 -10.14 4.09 -6.02
CA TYR A 138 -9.19 5.16 -5.77
C TYR A 138 -7.84 4.91 -6.49
N ILE A 139 -7.22 3.73 -6.32
CA ILE A 139 -5.99 3.36 -7.05
C ILE A 139 -6.22 3.40 -8.57
N SER A 140 -7.34 2.87 -9.05
CA SER A 140 -7.67 2.88 -10.48
C SER A 140 -7.75 4.31 -11.02
N GLN A 141 -8.35 5.23 -10.27
CA GLN A 141 -8.43 6.64 -10.62
C GLN A 141 -7.03 7.27 -10.70
N LEU A 142 -6.17 7.08 -9.69
CA LEU A 142 -4.81 7.62 -9.68
C LEU A 142 -3.99 7.14 -10.87
N ILE A 143 -4.11 5.86 -11.24
CA ILE A 143 -3.46 5.29 -12.42
C ILE A 143 -4.01 5.89 -13.72
N ASN A 144 -5.34 6.00 -13.85
CA ASN A 144 -5.97 6.59 -15.04
C ASN A 144 -5.57 8.05 -15.28
N TYR A 145 -5.34 8.81 -14.20
CA TYR A 145 -4.84 10.19 -14.27
C TYR A 145 -3.31 10.30 -14.29
N ASN A 146 -2.59 9.17 -14.38
CA ASN A 146 -1.12 9.11 -14.39
C ASN A 146 -0.47 9.85 -13.21
N LYS A 147 -1.02 9.67 -12.01
CA LYS A 147 -0.54 10.37 -10.81
C LYS A 147 0.52 9.57 -10.08
N SER A 148 1.54 10.26 -9.58
CA SER A 148 2.40 9.72 -8.55
C SER A 148 1.65 9.74 -7.23
N PHE A 149 1.88 8.75 -6.36
CA PHE A 149 1.17 8.71 -5.08
C PHE A 149 1.90 7.97 -3.98
N ILE A 150 1.57 8.29 -2.72
CA ILE A 150 1.90 7.51 -1.53
C ILE A 150 0.65 7.44 -0.67
N VAL A 151 0.05 6.26 -0.55
CA VAL A 151 -1.28 6.12 0.06
C VAL A 151 -1.31 4.99 1.07
N VAL A 152 -2.09 5.14 2.12
CA VAL A 152 -2.35 4.04 3.07
C VAL A 152 -3.40 3.10 2.48
N GLY A 153 -3.23 1.80 2.67
CA GLY A 153 -4.23 0.82 2.25
C GLY A 153 -4.16 -0.44 3.09
N ASN A 154 -5.18 -1.29 2.99
CA ASN A 154 -5.19 -2.57 3.67
C ASN A 154 -4.06 -3.48 3.16
N LYS A 155 -3.38 -4.25 4.04
CA LYS A 155 -2.31 -5.19 3.64
C LYS A 155 -2.80 -6.24 2.62
N ASN A 156 -4.06 -6.65 2.71
CA ASN A 156 -4.68 -7.61 1.79
C ASN A 156 -4.98 -7.00 0.41
N ALA A 157 -4.88 -5.67 0.25
CA ALA A 157 -5.14 -5.04 -1.04
C ALA A 157 -4.11 -5.43 -2.11
N VAL A 158 -2.93 -5.93 -1.73
CA VAL A 158 -1.93 -6.53 -2.63
C VAL A 158 -2.57 -7.55 -3.58
N THR A 159 -3.50 -8.39 -3.08
CA THR A 159 -4.14 -9.44 -3.87
C THR A 159 -5.49 -9.02 -4.43
N TYR A 160 -5.83 -7.73 -4.48
CA TYR A 160 -7.07 -7.28 -5.10
C TYR A 160 -6.93 -7.31 -6.63
N LYS A 161 -8.01 -7.66 -7.33
CA LYS A 161 -8.06 -7.79 -8.79
C LYS A 161 -7.54 -6.57 -9.55
N GLU A 162 -7.79 -5.37 -9.03
CA GLU A 162 -7.39 -4.10 -9.65
C GLU A 162 -5.97 -3.67 -9.25
N VAL A 163 -5.42 -4.22 -8.16
CA VAL A 163 -4.13 -3.82 -7.58
C VAL A 163 -3.01 -4.82 -7.90
N PHE A 164 -3.30 -6.12 -7.82
CA PHE A 164 -2.33 -7.18 -8.05
C PHE A 164 -1.67 -7.09 -9.44
N PRO A 165 -2.40 -6.84 -10.55
CA PRO A 165 -1.77 -6.67 -11.86
C PRO A 165 -0.76 -5.51 -11.89
N LEU A 166 -1.06 -4.42 -11.18
CA LEU A 166 -0.17 -3.26 -11.10
C LEU A 166 1.11 -3.60 -10.32
N ILE A 167 1.01 -4.40 -9.26
CA ILE A 167 2.18 -4.90 -8.51
C ILE A 167 2.99 -5.87 -9.38
N LYS A 168 2.33 -6.84 -10.00
CA LYS A 168 2.94 -7.84 -10.91
C LYS A 168 3.70 -7.16 -12.04
N ASN A 169 3.15 -6.10 -12.60
CA ASN A 169 3.75 -5.34 -13.70
C ASN A 169 4.72 -4.23 -13.23
N ASN A 170 5.12 -4.22 -11.96
CA ASN A 170 6.05 -3.23 -11.40
C ASN A 170 5.59 -1.76 -11.52
N GLN A 171 4.27 -1.52 -11.49
CA GLN A 171 3.67 -0.18 -11.55
C GLN A 171 3.36 0.39 -10.17
N ILE A 172 3.15 -0.47 -9.16
CA ILE A 172 2.90 -0.11 -7.76
C ILE A 172 3.70 -1.05 -6.86
N TRP A 173 4.14 -0.58 -5.69
CA TRP A 173 4.81 -1.36 -4.66
C TRP A 173 4.48 -0.89 -3.25
N ILE A 174 4.96 -1.65 -2.26
CA ILE A 174 4.85 -1.29 -0.84
C ILE A 174 5.86 -0.19 -0.50
N GLY A 175 5.43 0.74 0.34
CA GLY A 175 6.28 1.84 0.82
C GLY A 175 7.46 1.42 1.70
N ALA A 176 8.12 2.43 2.26
CA ALA A 176 9.36 2.29 3.00
C ALA A 176 9.16 1.56 4.34
N ARG A 177 8.10 1.86 5.07
CA ARG A 177 7.77 1.17 6.32
C ARG A 177 7.52 -0.31 6.07
N ASN A 178 7.96 -1.16 7.01
CA ASN A 178 7.79 -2.60 6.85
C ASN A 178 6.30 -2.98 6.81
N MET A 179 5.87 -3.75 5.81
CA MET A 179 4.47 -4.17 5.70
C MET A 179 4.00 -4.99 6.91
N ASN A 180 4.91 -5.67 7.60
CA ASN A 180 4.61 -6.50 8.76
C ASN A 180 4.60 -5.73 10.08
N SER A 181 5.02 -4.46 10.09
CA SER A 181 4.90 -3.62 11.29
C SER A 181 3.43 -3.36 11.63
N ASP A 182 3.17 -3.18 12.93
CA ASP A 182 1.87 -2.75 13.41
C ASP A 182 1.52 -1.38 12.82
N PHE A 183 0.28 -1.18 12.41
CA PHE A 183 -0.19 0.13 11.95
C PHE A 183 -1.26 0.61 12.92
N TRP A 184 -1.03 1.78 13.52
CA TRP A 184 -1.92 2.35 14.53
C TRP A 184 -2.49 3.64 13.97
N LEU A 185 -3.81 3.78 14.03
CA LEU A 185 -4.52 4.99 13.62
C LEU A 185 -5.21 5.60 14.84
N TYR A 186 -5.31 6.93 14.86
CA TYR A 186 -6.17 7.62 15.81
C TYR A 186 -7.63 7.31 15.50
N VAL A 187 -8.42 7.14 16.56
CA VAL A 187 -9.87 6.93 16.45
C VAL A 187 -10.63 8.19 16.89
N PRO A 188 -11.87 8.40 16.43
CA PRO A 188 -12.71 9.49 16.91
C PRO A 188 -13.09 9.33 18.38
N ASP A 189 -13.40 10.43 19.06
CA ASP A 189 -13.81 10.43 20.46
C ASP A 189 -15.01 9.49 20.71
N GLY A 190 -14.84 8.58 21.68
CA GLY A 190 -15.87 7.62 22.08
C GLY A 190 -15.99 6.40 21.15
N ALA A 191 -15.07 6.22 20.20
CA ALA A 191 -14.92 4.98 19.46
C ALA A 191 -14.14 3.91 20.26
N ASP A 192 -14.27 2.65 19.85
CA ASP A 192 -13.49 1.56 20.45
C ASP A 192 -12.01 1.69 20.09
N TYR A 193 -11.16 1.94 21.10
CA TYR A 193 -9.71 1.97 20.99
C TYR A 193 -9.05 0.80 21.75
N GLU A 194 -7.78 0.53 21.46
CA GLU A 194 -7.01 -0.57 22.07
C GLU A 194 -6.02 -0.08 23.12
N LYS A 195 -5.39 1.09 22.90
CA LYS A 195 -4.47 1.72 23.85
C LYS A 195 -4.38 3.23 23.63
N LEU A 196 -3.72 3.90 24.55
CA LEU A 196 -3.25 5.27 24.37
C LEU A 196 -1.84 5.26 23.75
N ASP A 197 -1.56 6.23 22.88
CA ASP A 197 -0.20 6.46 22.38
C ASP A 197 0.66 7.30 23.35
N GLU A 198 1.87 7.67 22.93
CA GLU A 198 2.80 8.45 23.76
C GLU A 198 2.28 9.84 24.15
N ASP A 199 1.38 10.41 23.36
CA ASP A 199 0.76 11.72 23.58
C ASP A 199 -0.59 11.61 24.30
N GLY A 200 -0.97 10.40 24.74
CA GLY A 200 -2.23 10.14 25.43
C GLY A 200 -3.45 10.07 24.52
N ARG A 201 -3.28 9.92 23.20
CA ARG A 201 -4.38 9.82 22.23
C ARG A 201 -4.83 8.37 22.04
N GLU A 202 -6.14 8.18 21.88
CA GLU A 202 -6.76 6.88 21.63
C GLU A 202 -6.37 6.32 20.25
N VAL A 203 -5.85 5.10 20.22
CA VAL A 203 -5.42 4.43 18.97
C VAL A 203 -5.95 3.00 18.86
N LYS A 204 -6.13 2.57 17.60
CA LYS A 204 -6.54 1.20 17.24
C LYS A 204 -5.58 0.59 16.24
N HIS A 205 -5.34 -0.71 16.37
CA HIS A 205 -4.49 -1.43 15.42
C HIS A 205 -5.28 -1.77 14.16
N ILE A 206 -4.68 -1.53 12.99
CA ILE A 206 -5.30 -1.71 11.70
C ILE A 206 -4.37 -2.51 10.78
N MET A 207 -4.93 -3.40 9.96
CA MET A 207 -4.18 -4.14 8.94
C MET A 207 -3.84 -3.26 7.74
N ALA A 208 -2.99 -2.25 7.94
CA ALA A 208 -2.62 -1.28 6.90
C ALA A 208 -1.12 -1.27 6.58
N CYS A 209 -0.79 -0.80 5.38
CA CYS A 209 0.56 -0.49 4.92
C CYS A 209 0.52 0.65 3.89
N TRP A 210 1.69 1.16 3.51
CA TRP A 210 1.83 2.16 2.47
C TRP A 210 1.94 1.52 1.09
N TYR A 211 1.29 2.12 0.10
CA TYR A 211 1.38 1.80 -1.32
C TYR A 211 1.87 3.02 -2.08
N THR A 212 2.76 2.82 -3.04
CA THR A 212 3.30 3.92 -3.85
C THR A 212 3.74 3.44 -5.24
N ASN A 213 3.86 4.38 -6.15
CA ASN A 213 4.54 4.22 -7.44
C ASN A 213 5.76 5.18 -7.56
N LEU A 214 6.18 5.81 -6.46
CA LEU A 214 7.41 6.59 -6.37
C LEU A 214 8.56 5.68 -5.95
N ASP A 215 9.65 5.77 -6.71
CA ASP A 215 10.80 4.88 -6.50
C ASP A 215 11.45 5.17 -5.15
N LEU A 216 11.97 4.15 -4.48
CA LEU A 216 12.60 4.31 -3.17
C LEU A 216 13.71 3.30 -2.97
N LYS A 217 14.73 3.67 -2.18
CA LYS A 217 15.91 2.82 -1.92
C LYS A 217 15.53 1.40 -1.49
N LYS A 218 14.56 1.26 -0.58
CA LYS A 218 14.09 -0.04 -0.08
C LYS A 218 13.58 -0.97 -1.19
N ARG A 219 13.00 -0.43 -2.27
CA ARG A 219 12.52 -1.24 -3.41
C ARG A 219 13.64 -2.00 -4.11
N HIS A 220 14.85 -1.47 -4.02
CA HIS A 220 16.06 -2.10 -4.56
C HIS A 220 16.73 -3.04 -3.57
N ASP A 221 16.30 -3.04 -2.30
CA ASP A 221 16.65 -4.09 -1.37
C ASP A 221 15.79 -5.32 -1.67
N GLY A 222 16.31 -6.50 -1.36
CA GLY A 222 15.60 -7.76 -1.55
C GLY A 222 15.82 -8.72 -0.41
N LEU A 223 15.47 -9.98 -0.65
CA LEU A 223 15.81 -11.06 0.26
C LEU A 223 17.33 -11.24 0.34
N TRP A 224 18.03 -11.10 -0.79
CA TRP A 224 19.48 -11.29 -0.93
C TRP A 224 20.23 -10.03 -1.38
N HIS A 225 19.52 -8.98 -1.80
CA HIS A 225 20.11 -7.73 -2.27
C HIS A 225 20.09 -6.61 -1.22
N VAL A 226 21.11 -5.76 -1.20
CA VAL A 226 21.17 -4.46 -0.48
C VAL A 226 21.56 -3.37 -1.46
N GLY A 227 20.60 -2.48 -1.76
CA GLY A 227 20.53 -1.85 -3.07
C GLY A 227 20.55 -2.93 -4.16
N ASP A 228 20.64 -2.52 -5.43
CA ASP A 228 20.65 -3.44 -6.58
C ASP A 228 21.87 -4.39 -6.68
N LYS A 229 22.54 -4.71 -5.57
CA LYS A 229 23.70 -5.58 -5.45
C LYS A 229 23.37 -6.78 -4.57
N PHE A 230 23.69 -7.96 -5.07
CA PHE A 230 23.64 -9.20 -4.31
C PHE A 230 24.61 -9.12 -3.11
N ASP A 231 24.11 -9.44 -1.92
CA ASP A 231 24.83 -9.34 -0.65
C ASP A 231 25.14 -10.73 -0.09
N LEU A 232 26.41 -11.13 -0.23
CA LEU A 232 26.92 -12.43 0.24
C LEU A 232 26.87 -12.62 1.76
N THR A 233 26.58 -11.57 2.54
CA THR A 233 26.44 -11.67 3.99
C THR A 233 25.04 -12.11 4.43
N LYS A 234 24.06 -12.11 3.52
CA LYS A 234 22.71 -12.58 3.82
C LYS A 234 22.66 -14.10 3.84
N ALA A 235 22.00 -14.64 4.85
CA ALA A 235 21.88 -16.08 5.00
C ALA A 235 20.96 -16.68 3.92
N HIS A 236 21.42 -17.76 3.30
CA HIS A 236 20.65 -18.48 2.29
C HIS A 236 20.03 -19.76 2.85
N LYS A 237 18.97 -20.21 2.16
CA LYS A 237 18.34 -21.52 2.35
C LYS A 237 18.43 -22.29 1.04
N TYR A 238 18.38 -23.61 1.14
CA TYR A 238 18.53 -24.50 0.00
C TYR A 238 17.36 -25.46 -0.06
N TYR A 239 16.91 -25.74 -1.26
CA TYR A 239 15.95 -26.79 -1.59
C TYR A 239 16.66 -28.14 -1.70
N GLU A 240 17.83 -28.19 -2.36
CA GLU A 240 18.58 -29.42 -2.59
C GLU A 240 19.01 -30.06 -1.26
N GLY A 241 18.54 -31.30 -1.03
CA GLY A 241 18.77 -32.04 0.21
C GLY A 241 17.86 -31.65 1.39
N PHE A 242 16.87 -30.78 1.17
CA PHE A 242 15.85 -30.37 2.14
C PHE A 242 14.44 -30.34 1.54
N GLU A 243 14.18 -31.16 0.53
CA GLU A 243 12.95 -31.17 -0.26
C GLU A 243 11.71 -31.46 0.61
N ASP A 244 11.89 -32.19 1.71
CA ASP A 244 10.86 -32.50 2.71
C ASP A 244 10.29 -31.26 3.42
N LYS A 245 11.06 -30.17 3.48
CA LYS A 245 10.64 -28.89 4.05
C LYS A 245 9.82 -28.03 3.08
N TYR A 246 9.81 -28.39 1.81
CA TYR A 246 9.19 -27.64 0.72
C TYR A 246 8.16 -28.51 -0.01
N PRO A 247 7.06 -28.88 0.67
CA PRO A 247 6.05 -29.76 0.08
C PRO A 247 5.46 -29.13 -1.18
N LYS A 248 5.24 -29.95 -2.20
CA LYS A 248 4.56 -29.55 -3.44
C LYS A 248 3.07 -29.46 -3.21
N TYR A 249 2.41 -28.52 -3.88
CA TYR A 249 0.95 -28.51 -3.90
C TYR A 249 0.41 -29.63 -4.77
N GLU A 250 -0.78 -30.12 -4.42
CA GLU A 250 -1.52 -31.11 -5.20
C GLU A 250 -2.22 -30.46 -6.41
N ASN A 251 -2.54 -29.17 -6.31
CA ASN A 251 -3.38 -28.45 -7.27
C ASN A 251 -2.66 -27.33 -8.01
N TYR A 252 -1.39 -27.09 -7.71
CA TYR A 252 -0.55 -26.11 -8.38
C TYR A 252 0.85 -26.67 -8.61
N ASN A 253 1.46 -26.36 -9.76
CA ASN A 253 2.84 -26.72 -10.06
C ASN A 253 3.81 -25.78 -9.33
N ALA A 254 3.80 -25.82 -8.00
CA ALA A 254 4.64 -25.00 -7.14
C ALA A 254 4.91 -25.69 -5.79
N ILE A 255 5.96 -25.27 -5.10
CA ILE A 255 6.24 -25.66 -3.71
C ILE A 255 5.65 -24.66 -2.73
N GLU A 256 5.31 -25.12 -1.53
CA GLU A 256 4.97 -24.27 -0.40
C GLU A 256 6.21 -23.74 0.29
N VAL A 257 6.26 -22.42 0.47
CA VAL A 257 7.24 -21.75 1.31
C VAL A 257 6.50 -20.96 2.38
N THR A 258 6.44 -21.51 3.59
CA THR A 258 5.61 -20.94 4.66
C THR A 258 6.10 -19.58 5.15
N PHE A 259 7.41 -19.36 5.18
CA PHE A 259 8.01 -18.10 5.66
C PHE A 259 8.96 -17.51 4.62
N VAL A 260 8.93 -16.18 4.48
CA VAL A 260 9.78 -15.43 3.53
C VAL A 260 11.28 -15.74 3.71
N LYS A 261 11.73 -15.89 4.96
CA LYS A 261 13.12 -16.23 5.30
C LYS A 261 13.55 -17.63 4.86
N ASP A 262 12.58 -18.49 4.53
CA ASP A 262 12.82 -19.88 4.15
C ASP A 262 12.84 -20.07 2.64
N ILE A 263 12.67 -19.00 1.84
CA ILE A 263 12.76 -19.04 0.38
C ILE A 263 14.15 -19.57 -0.03
N PRO A 264 14.22 -20.71 -0.74
CA PRO A 264 15.48 -21.30 -1.16
C PRO A 264 16.10 -20.54 -2.33
N ILE A 265 17.41 -20.32 -2.29
CA ILE A 265 18.14 -19.56 -3.32
C ILE A 265 18.45 -20.39 -4.57
N ASP A 266 18.50 -21.71 -4.44
CA ASP A 266 18.88 -22.69 -5.46
C ASP A 266 17.67 -23.22 -6.26
N TYR A 267 16.44 -22.91 -5.84
CA TYR A 267 15.24 -23.44 -6.48
C TYR A 267 14.83 -22.61 -7.71
N ASP A 268 14.76 -23.27 -8.87
CA ASP A 268 14.42 -22.69 -10.18
C ASP A 268 12.92 -22.79 -10.52
N GLY A 269 12.16 -23.56 -9.74
CA GLY A 269 10.72 -23.75 -9.91
C GLY A 269 9.87 -22.62 -9.33
N ILE A 270 8.55 -22.83 -9.35
CA ILE A 270 7.58 -21.87 -8.82
C ILE A 270 7.41 -22.09 -7.32
N MET A 271 7.40 -20.99 -6.56
CA MET A 271 7.23 -20.99 -5.11
C MET A 271 5.95 -20.25 -4.74
N GLY A 272 5.12 -20.87 -3.91
CA GLY A 272 4.03 -20.19 -3.22
C GLY A 272 4.54 -19.58 -1.92
N VAL A 273 4.58 -18.25 -1.86
CA VAL A 273 5.05 -17.47 -0.71
C VAL A 273 3.90 -16.70 -0.04
N PRO A 274 4.02 -16.34 1.25
CA PRO A 274 3.01 -15.52 1.92
C PRO A 274 2.96 -14.09 1.33
N ILE A 275 1.81 -13.41 1.48
CA ILE A 275 1.62 -12.01 1.04
C ILE A 275 2.68 -11.04 1.61
N THR A 276 3.22 -11.37 2.78
CA THR A 276 4.27 -10.62 3.47
C THR A 276 5.60 -10.60 2.73
N PHE A 277 5.78 -11.46 1.72
CA PHE A 277 6.88 -11.41 0.76
C PHE A 277 6.98 -10.06 0.05
N MET A 278 5.87 -9.32 -0.12
CA MET A 278 5.88 -8.03 -0.81
C MET A 278 6.82 -6.99 -0.18
N ASP A 279 7.15 -7.13 1.12
CA ASP A 279 8.13 -6.28 1.79
C ASP A 279 9.59 -6.53 1.34
N LYS A 280 9.85 -7.70 0.75
CA LYS A 280 11.15 -8.18 0.24
C LYS A 280 11.18 -8.35 -1.27
N PHE A 281 10.11 -7.95 -1.96
CA PHE A 281 10.03 -8.11 -3.40
C PHE A 281 10.99 -7.15 -4.10
N ASN A 282 12.01 -7.71 -4.74
CA ASN A 282 12.88 -7.02 -5.67
C ASN A 282 12.70 -7.64 -7.07
N PRO A 283 12.36 -6.84 -8.10
CA PRO A 283 12.15 -7.35 -9.46
C PRO A 283 13.43 -7.87 -10.14
N LYS A 284 14.62 -7.67 -9.54
CA LYS A 284 15.87 -8.30 -9.98
C LYS A 284 16.08 -9.69 -9.40
N GLU A 285 15.45 -10.01 -8.27
CA GLU A 285 15.53 -11.33 -7.64
C GLU A 285 14.42 -12.25 -8.09
N PHE A 286 13.20 -11.71 -8.19
CA PHE A 286 12.02 -12.52 -8.36
C PHE A 286 11.09 -11.96 -9.45
N GLU A 287 10.41 -12.88 -10.12
CA GLU A 287 9.24 -12.61 -10.95
C GLU A 287 7.98 -12.95 -10.16
N ILE A 288 7.00 -12.05 -10.11
CA ILE A 288 5.65 -12.36 -9.61
C ILE A 288 4.85 -12.95 -10.77
N LEU A 289 4.41 -14.19 -10.62
CA LEU A 289 3.67 -14.90 -11.66
C LEU A 289 2.16 -14.72 -11.50
N TRP A 290 1.67 -14.99 -10.28
CA TRP A 290 0.25 -15.09 -10.03
C TRP A 290 -0.10 -15.03 -8.53
N THR A 291 -1.38 -15.02 -8.19
CA THR A 291 -1.86 -15.19 -6.81
C THR A 291 -2.99 -16.19 -6.76
N THR A 292 -2.99 -17.03 -5.73
CA THR A 292 -4.06 -18.00 -5.49
C THR A 292 -5.30 -17.37 -4.85
N ASP A 293 -5.30 -16.05 -4.63
CA ASP A 293 -6.41 -15.27 -4.09
C ASP A 293 -7.20 -14.52 -5.19
N ARG A 294 -8.09 -13.59 -4.80
CA ARG A 294 -8.99 -12.80 -5.66
C ARG A 294 -8.31 -12.01 -6.78
N GLY A 295 -7.00 -11.79 -6.70
CA GLY A 295 -6.22 -10.98 -7.61
C GLY A 295 -5.75 -11.71 -8.86
N GLY A 296 -5.99 -13.02 -8.93
CA GLY A 296 -5.65 -13.82 -10.09
C GLY A 296 -6.31 -13.26 -11.35
N ASP A 297 -5.51 -13.05 -12.39
CA ASP A 297 -5.92 -12.57 -13.72
C ASP A 297 -6.66 -13.62 -14.56
N GLY A 298 -7.01 -14.77 -13.98
CA GLY A 298 -7.61 -15.90 -14.71
C GLY A 298 -6.60 -16.75 -15.50
N MET A 299 -5.31 -16.38 -15.57
CA MET A 299 -4.22 -17.19 -16.15
C MET A 299 -3.81 -18.37 -15.24
N LEU A 300 -4.78 -18.84 -14.48
CA LEU A 300 -4.68 -19.90 -13.51
C LEU A 300 -4.31 -21.24 -14.16
N GLU A 301 -4.73 -21.47 -15.41
CA GLU A 301 -4.59 -22.75 -16.11
C GLU A 301 -3.12 -23.16 -16.35
N ASP A 302 -2.21 -22.21 -16.53
CA ASP A 302 -0.79 -22.50 -16.79
C ASP A 302 -0.07 -23.08 -15.56
N TYR A 303 -0.64 -22.87 -14.37
CA TYR A 303 -0.05 -23.27 -13.09
C TYR A 303 -0.84 -24.36 -12.38
N LYS A 304 -2.03 -24.71 -12.87
CA LYS A 304 -2.90 -25.72 -12.25
C LYS A 304 -2.37 -27.13 -12.48
N LEU A 305 -2.59 -27.96 -11.48
CA LEU A 305 -2.57 -29.41 -11.62
C LEU A 305 -4.00 -29.95 -11.51
N PRO A 306 -4.35 -31.04 -12.20
CA PRO A 306 -5.68 -31.65 -12.10
C PRO A 306 -6.09 -31.94 -10.65
N HIS A 307 -7.02 -31.14 -10.13
CA HIS A 307 -7.51 -31.26 -8.77
C HIS A 307 -8.98 -30.78 -8.67
N SER A 308 -9.70 -31.20 -7.64
CA SER A 308 -11.10 -30.83 -7.40
C SER A 308 -11.27 -29.50 -6.63
N ARG A 309 -10.19 -29.01 -6.03
CA ARG A 309 -10.17 -27.87 -5.10
C ARG A 309 -9.19 -26.79 -5.56
N TYR A 310 -9.65 -25.55 -5.69
CA TYR A 310 -8.85 -24.37 -6.07
C TYR A 310 -9.15 -23.11 -5.24
N ASP A 311 -10.00 -23.21 -4.21
CA ASP A 311 -10.22 -22.15 -3.22
C ASP A 311 -9.00 -21.93 -2.31
N ALA A 312 -7.98 -22.76 -2.40
CA ALA A 312 -6.72 -22.66 -1.67
C ALA A 312 -5.65 -23.55 -2.33
N PRO A 313 -4.34 -23.30 -2.12
CA PRO A 313 -3.30 -24.32 -2.33
C PRO A 313 -3.57 -25.55 -1.45
N VAL A 314 -3.33 -26.75 -1.95
CA VAL A 314 -3.63 -28.01 -1.24
C VAL A 314 -2.36 -28.81 -0.99
N ILE A 315 -2.19 -29.27 0.25
CA ILE A 315 -1.09 -30.15 0.66
C ILE A 315 -1.68 -31.24 1.55
N SER A 316 -1.46 -32.50 1.20
CA SER A 316 -2.00 -33.67 1.91
C SER A 316 -3.53 -33.60 2.10
N GLY A 317 -4.25 -33.16 1.07
CA GLY A 317 -5.71 -32.93 1.08
C GLY A 317 -6.18 -31.70 1.86
N GLU A 318 -5.29 -30.99 2.56
CA GLU A 318 -5.64 -29.80 3.35
C GLU A 318 -5.41 -28.50 2.58
N GLY A 319 -6.41 -27.61 2.61
CA GLY A 319 -6.27 -26.26 2.07
C GLY A 319 -5.39 -25.39 2.95
N LYS A 320 -4.41 -24.73 2.36
CA LYS A 320 -3.50 -23.78 3.02
C LYS A 320 -3.92 -22.34 2.77
N TYR A 321 -3.29 -21.42 3.51
CA TYR A 321 -3.51 -19.99 3.28
C TYR A 321 -3.16 -19.61 1.85
N LYS A 322 -3.80 -18.55 1.35
CA LYS A 322 -3.49 -18.00 0.03
C LYS A 322 -2.02 -17.58 -0.07
N ARG A 323 -1.49 -17.71 -1.28
CA ARG A 323 -0.09 -17.51 -1.65
C ARG A 323 0.05 -16.64 -2.88
N ILE A 324 1.15 -15.90 -2.95
CA ILE A 324 1.68 -15.30 -4.17
C ILE A 324 2.61 -16.34 -4.80
N LEU A 325 2.44 -16.60 -6.09
CA LEU A 325 3.34 -17.46 -6.85
C LEU A 325 4.46 -16.63 -7.44
N ILE A 326 5.69 -16.98 -7.11
CA ILE A 326 6.90 -16.31 -7.57
C ILE A 326 7.87 -17.30 -8.21
N ARG A 327 8.80 -16.78 -9.01
CA ARG A 327 9.95 -17.51 -9.54
C ARG A 327 11.23 -16.75 -9.21
N ASN A 328 12.28 -17.47 -8.80
CA ASN A 328 13.62 -16.90 -8.68
C ASN A 328 14.22 -16.69 -10.07
N LEU A 329 14.67 -15.46 -10.36
CA LEU A 329 15.26 -15.09 -11.65
C LEU A 329 16.72 -15.53 -11.77
N ASN A 330 17.41 -15.69 -10.64
CA ASN A 330 18.85 -16.01 -10.59
C ASN A 330 19.09 -17.10 -9.54
N PRO A 331 18.62 -18.34 -9.77
CA PRO A 331 18.91 -19.44 -8.85
C PRO A 331 20.42 -19.68 -8.76
N ILE A 332 20.93 -19.79 -7.53
CA ILE A 332 22.36 -20.05 -7.26
C ILE A 332 22.47 -21.42 -6.63
N SER A 333 23.12 -22.36 -7.30
CA SER A 333 23.30 -23.70 -6.74
C SER A 333 24.16 -23.65 -5.48
N ARG A 334 23.99 -24.65 -4.62
CA ARG A 334 24.80 -24.77 -3.39
C ARG A 334 26.31 -24.84 -3.66
N ALA A 335 26.72 -25.33 -4.82
CA ALA A 335 28.13 -25.39 -5.22
C ALA A 335 28.68 -24.03 -5.68
N GLU A 336 27.81 -23.16 -6.22
CA GLU A 336 28.17 -21.83 -6.72
C GLU A 336 28.05 -20.75 -5.65
N ASP A 337 27.25 -20.98 -4.61
CA ASP A 337 27.07 -20.05 -3.52
C ASP A 337 28.38 -19.88 -2.72
N ARG A 338 28.91 -18.65 -2.77
CA ARG A 338 30.12 -18.23 -2.06
C ARG A 338 29.80 -17.40 -0.81
N GLY A 339 28.53 -17.38 -0.42
CA GLY A 339 28.04 -16.73 0.79
C GLY A 339 28.63 -17.33 2.07
N TYR A 340 28.37 -16.63 3.18
CA TYR A 340 28.99 -16.87 4.48
C TYR A 340 28.75 -18.26 5.08
#